data_AF-A0A940WA80-F1
#
_entry.id   AF-A0A940WA80-F1
#
_cell.length_a   1.000
_cell.length_b   1.000
_cell.length_c   1.000
_cell.angle_alpha   90.00
_cell.angle_beta   90.00
_cell.angle_gamma   90.00
#
_symmetry.space_group_name_H-M   'P 1'
#
loop_
_entity.id
_entity.type
_entity.pdbx_description
1 polymer ?
#
loop_
_entity_poly.entity_id
_entity_poly.type
_entity_poly.pdbx_seq_one_letter_code
_entity_poly.pdbx_strand_id
1 'polypeptide(L)'
;GRFLSPSLLAAALFLYAPLPRYWRLGFPAWARVTDPGRSVAFFALLAGAGAIAFYLFVRLPLPPAISPYRGAVPLTAAMAAHHLLLVALPEEVFFRGYLYDAFEEAGREPVLPVALLFAIGHFVIAPSPFRLLTFFPALLLGWGRKRSENVYVPTAVHFLYNLFPSVIGGSP
;
A
#
# COMPACT_ATOMS: atom_id res chain seq x y z
N GLY A 1 21.96 6.05 -21.57
CA GLY A 1 20.69 6.58 -21.07
C GLY A 1 19.69 5.45 -20.92
N ARG A 2 19.31 5.09 -19.70
CA ARG A 2 18.13 4.25 -19.44
C ARG A 2 17.04 5.20 -18.99
N PHE A 3 16.12 5.52 -19.89
CA PHE A 3 15.28 6.71 -19.73
C PHE A 3 14.20 6.62 -18.63
N LEU A 4 13.88 5.46 -18.06
CA LEU A 4 13.03 5.34 -16.86
C LEU A 4 13.40 4.08 -16.07
N SER A 5 13.53 4.16 -14.74
CA SER A 5 13.60 2.95 -13.90
C SER A 5 12.22 2.24 -13.88
N PRO A 6 12.15 0.91 -13.68
CA PRO A 6 10.88 0.20 -13.58
C PRO A 6 9.93 0.80 -12.52
N SER A 7 10.48 1.27 -11.40
CA SER A 7 9.73 1.96 -10.34
C SER A 7 9.17 3.30 -10.77
N LEU A 8 9.91 4.11 -11.54
CA LEU A 8 9.40 5.36 -12.10
C LEU A 8 8.30 5.11 -13.12
N LEU A 9 8.45 4.09 -13.96
CA LEU A 9 7.42 3.70 -14.91
C LEU A 9 6.15 3.22 -14.20
N ALA A 10 6.27 2.37 -13.19
CA ALA A 10 5.13 1.90 -12.41
C ALA A 10 4.43 3.06 -11.69
N ALA A 11 5.20 3.93 -11.02
CA ALA A 11 4.67 5.13 -10.37
C ALA A 11 3.92 6.03 -11.35
N ALA A 12 4.49 6.27 -12.53
CA ALA A 12 3.83 7.03 -13.58
C ALA A 12 2.52 6.33 -14.01
N LEU A 13 2.55 5.04 -14.34
CA LEU A 13 1.34 4.33 -14.76
C LEU A 13 0.24 4.40 -13.69
N PHE A 14 0.57 4.20 -12.42
CA PHE A 14 -0.40 4.25 -11.33
C PHE A 14 -0.94 5.66 -11.04
N LEU A 15 -0.14 6.71 -11.23
CA LEU A 15 -0.59 8.09 -11.07
C LEU A 15 -1.37 8.63 -12.28
N TYR A 16 -1.02 8.21 -13.50
CA TYR A 16 -1.59 8.73 -14.74
C TYR A 16 -2.79 7.91 -15.24
N ALA A 17 -2.85 6.59 -14.98
CA ALA A 17 -4.01 5.77 -15.37
C ALA A 17 -5.35 6.27 -14.80
N PRO A 18 -5.42 6.84 -13.58
CA PRO A 18 -6.63 7.45 -13.05
C PRO A 18 -7.08 8.75 -13.75
N LEU A 19 -6.16 9.48 -14.38
CA LEU A 19 -6.44 10.85 -14.85
C LEU A 19 -7.58 10.95 -15.88
N PRO A 20 -7.69 10.09 -16.91
CA PRO A 20 -8.77 10.17 -17.89
C PRO A 20 -10.17 10.12 -17.26
N ARG A 21 -10.31 9.44 -16.13
CA ARG A 21 -11.57 9.33 -15.37
C ARG A 21 -11.87 10.60 -14.60
N TYR A 22 -10.92 11.10 -13.81
CA TYR A 22 -11.13 12.31 -12.99
C TYR A 22 -11.12 13.60 -13.81
N TRP A 23 -10.53 13.59 -15.00
CA TRP A 23 -10.68 14.69 -15.96
C TRP A 23 -12.15 14.92 -16.35
N ARG A 24 -12.97 13.85 -16.38
CA ARG A 24 -14.39 13.92 -16.77
C ARG A 24 -15.32 14.14 -15.58
N LEU A 25 -15.00 13.56 -14.43
CA LEU A 25 -15.86 13.55 -13.24
C LEU A 25 -15.50 14.65 -12.22
N GLY A 26 -14.40 15.37 -12.45
CA GLY A 26 -13.87 16.36 -11.51
C GLY A 26 -12.93 15.75 -10.47
N PHE A 27 -12.52 16.56 -9.50
CA PHE A 27 -11.53 16.17 -8.52
C PHE A 27 -12.04 15.04 -7.60
N PRO A 28 -11.27 13.96 -7.41
CA PRO A 28 -11.72 12.79 -6.65
C PRO A 28 -12.09 13.13 -5.20
N ALA A 29 -13.17 12.54 -4.70
CA ALA A 29 -13.59 12.74 -3.31
C ALA A 29 -12.55 12.21 -2.31
N TRP A 30 -11.89 11.09 -2.61
CA TRP A 30 -10.87 10.47 -1.76
C TRP A 30 -9.56 11.27 -1.63
N ALA A 31 -9.39 12.30 -2.46
CA ALA A 31 -8.28 13.24 -2.34
C ALA A 31 -8.60 14.40 -1.38
N ARG A 32 -9.77 14.38 -0.72
CA ARG A 32 -10.12 15.32 0.34
C ARG A 32 -10.04 14.63 1.69
N VAL A 33 -9.58 15.36 2.71
CA VAL A 33 -9.69 14.92 4.11
C VAL A 33 -10.98 15.52 4.67
N THR A 34 -11.97 14.66 4.94
CA THR A 34 -13.27 15.07 5.48
C THR A 34 -13.28 15.13 7.00
N ASP A 35 -12.58 14.18 7.65
CA ASP A 35 -12.44 14.10 9.10
C ASP A 35 -10.99 13.78 9.49
N PRO A 36 -10.19 14.80 9.85
CA PRO A 36 -8.80 14.62 10.26
C PRO A 36 -8.65 13.78 11.54
N GLY A 37 -9.56 13.94 12.51
CA GLY A 37 -9.50 13.23 13.79
C GLY A 37 -9.70 11.73 13.60
N ARG A 38 -10.72 11.36 12.81
CA ARG A 38 -10.94 9.97 12.37
C ARG A 38 -9.76 9.43 11.57
N SER A 39 -9.17 10.24 10.69
CA SER A 39 -8.01 9.82 9.88
C SER A 39 -6.79 9.50 10.76
N VAL A 40 -6.50 10.35 11.75
CA VAL A 40 -5.42 10.11 12.72
C VAL A 40 -5.70 8.87 13.55
N ALA A 41 -6.93 8.68 14.03
CA ALA A 41 -7.31 7.52 14.82
C ALA A 41 -7.12 6.21 14.04
N PHE A 42 -7.61 6.14 12.79
CA PHE A 42 -7.44 4.95 11.96
C PHE A 42 -5.99 4.73 11.53
N PHE A 43 -5.24 5.79 11.24
CA PHE A 43 -3.80 5.67 11.01
C PHE A 43 -3.10 5.05 12.21
N ALA A 44 -3.30 5.59 13.42
CA ALA A 44 -2.66 5.10 14.64
C ALA A 44 -3.05 3.64 14.95
N LEU A 45 -4.33 3.30 14.80
CA LEU A 45 -4.82 1.94 14.98
C LEU A 45 -4.15 0.95 14.02
N LEU A 46 -4.15 1.26 12.72
CA LEU A 46 -3.60 0.37 11.69
C LEU A 46 -2.07 0.30 11.75
N ALA A 47 -1.40 1.40 12.07
CA ALA A 47 0.04 1.44 12.30
C ALA A 47 0.42 0.57 13.50
N GLY A 48 -0.25 0.74 14.64
CA GLY A 48 0.02 -0.03 15.85
C GLY A 48 -0.28 -1.52 15.69
N ALA A 49 -1.45 -1.86 15.16
CA ALA A 49 -1.83 -3.25 14.89
C ALA A 49 -0.88 -3.91 13.88
N GLY A 50 -0.51 -3.19 12.82
CA GLY A 50 0.45 -3.67 11.83
C GLY A 50 1.85 -3.88 12.40
N ALA A 51 2.34 -2.97 13.24
CA ALA A 51 3.63 -3.11 13.90
C ALA A 51 3.68 -4.35 14.81
N ILE A 52 2.61 -4.58 15.60
CA ILE A 52 2.47 -5.77 16.44
C ILE A 52 2.44 -7.03 15.56
N ALA A 53 1.62 -7.05 14.51
CA ALA A 53 1.51 -8.19 13.61
C ALA A 53 2.85 -8.51 12.92
N PHE A 54 3.55 -7.49 12.43
CA PHE A 54 4.87 -7.64 11.81
C PHE A 54 5.90 -8.16 12.80
N TYR A 55 5.97 -7.59 14.01
CA TYR A 55 6.87 -8.03 15.07
C TYR A 55 6.65 -9.50 15.45
N LEU A 56 5.39 -9.94 15.55
CA LEU A 56 5.07 -11.34 15.80
C LEU A 56 5.46 -12.22 14.60
N PHE A 57 5.15 -11.79 13.37
CA PHE A 57 5.44 -12.50 12.14
C PHE A 57 6.93 -12.82 11.98
N VAL A 58 7.82 -11.84 12.19
CA VAL A 58 9.27 -12.04 12.05
C VAL A 58 9.88 -12.95 13.13
N ARG A 59 9.14 -13.22 14.22
CA ARG A 59 9.57 -14.14 15.30
C ARG A 59 9.05 -15.56 15.12
N LEU A 60 8.13 -15.80 14.20
CA LEU A 60 7.64 -17.15 13.90
C LEU A 60 8.75 -17.94 13.18
N PRO A 61 8.91 -19.24 13.47
CA PRO A 61 9.88 -20.11 12.80
C PRO A 61 9.39 -20.51 11.40
N LEU A 62 9.20 -19.52 10.53
CA LEU A 62 8.68 -19.70 9.18
C LEU A 62 9.80 -20.03 8.18
N PRO A 63 9.51 -20.80 7.12
CA PRO A 63 10.48 -21.05 6.06
C PRO A 63 10.81 -19.75 5.29
N PRO A 64 12.02 -19.62 4.73
CA PRO A 64 12.45 -18.40 4.02
C PRO A 64 11.55 -18.00 2.85
N ALA A 65 10.84 -18.96 2.24
CA ALA A 65 9.88 -18.69 1.17
C ALA A 65 8.67 -17.84 1.61
N ILE A 66 8.37 -17.83 2.91
CA ILE A 66 7.26 -17.10 3.53
C ILE A 66 7.78 -15.95 4.37
N SER A 67 8.95 -16.06 4.99
CA SER A 67 9.60 -14.98 5.74
C SER A 67 11.03 -14.80 5.24
N PRO A 68 11.26 -14.01 4.16
CA PRO A 68 12.59 -13.84 3.58
C PRO A 68 13.50 -12.94 4.43
N TYR A 69 12.96 -12.34 5.48
CA TYR A 69 13.59 -11.31 6.27
C TYR A 69 14.81 -11.82 7.08
N ARG A 70 16.03 -11.44 6.66
CA ARG A 70 17.31 -11.68 7.33
C ARG A 70 18.14 -10.39 7.46
N GLY A 71 18.55 -10.07 8.69
CA GLY A 71 19.44 -8.93 8.96
C GLY A 71 18.72 -7.58 9.09
N ALA A 72 19.52 -6.50 9.11
CA ALA A 72 19.06 -5.12 9.27
C ALA A 72 19.41 -4.28 8.05
N VAL A 73 18.40 -3.69 7.39
CA VAL A 73 18.58 -2.68 6.34
C VAL A 73 18.52 -1.30 7.00
N PRO A 74 19.57 -0.47 6.84
CA PRO A 74 19.57 0.88 7.37
C PRO A 74 18.44 1.72 6.78
N LEU A 75 17.71 2.41 7.65
CA LEU A 75 16.75 3.42 7.22
C LEU A 75 17.49 4.65 6.68
N THR A 76 17.39 4.90 5.38
CA THR A 76 17.93 6.11 4.74
C THR A 76 16.81 7.02 4.25
N ALA A 77 17.07 8.33 4.19
CA ALA A 77 16.11 9.30 3.67
C ALA A 77 15.73 9.02 2.20
N ALA A 78 16.69 8.58 1.39
CA ALA A 78 16.45 8.21 -0.01
C ALA A 78 15.52 7.00 -0.14
N MET A 79 15.71 5.98 0.70
CA MET A 79 14.83 4.80 0.74
C MET A 79 13.43 5.17 1.22
N ALA A 80 13.31 6.00 2.26
CA ALA A 80 12.01 6.49 2.72
C ALA A 80 11.29 7.30 1.63
N ALA A 81 11.99 8.23 0.97
CA ALA A 81 11.42 8.99 -0.14
C ALA A 81 10.99 8.09 -1.31
N HIS A 82 11.77 7.05 -1.62
CA HIS A 82 11.41 6.06 -2.63
C HIS A 82 10.10 5.33 -2.26
N HIS A 83 10.02 4.77 -1.05
CA HIS A 83 8.83 4.06 -0.61
C HIS A 83 7.59 4.95 -0.51
N LEU A 84 7.74 6.23 -0.19
CA LEU A 84 6.61 7.14 -0.14
C LEU A 84 6.18 7.57 -1.54
N LEU A 85 7.09 8.15 -2.32
CA LEU A 85 6.76 8.88 -3.54
C LEU A 85 6.62 7.98 -4.77
N LEU A 86 7.35 6.85 -4.80
CA LEU A 86 7.40 5.97 -5.97
C LEU A 86 6.70 4.63 -5.75
N VAL A 87 6.30 4.32 -4.51
CA VAL A 87 5.63 3.06 -4.17
C VAL A 87 4.27 3.33 -3.52
N ALA A 88 4.24 3.74 -2.25
CA ALA A 88 3.01 3.83 -1.48
C ALA A 88 2.01 4.82 -2.09
N LEU A 89 2.42 6.06 -2.38
CA LEU A 89 1.50 7.06 -2.92
C LEU A 89 0.94 6.64 -4.29
N PRO A 90 1.74 6.28 -5.31
CA PRO A 90 1.21 5.81 -6.59
C PRO A 90 0.31 4.59 -6.45
N GLU A 91 0.74 3.56 -5.72
CA GLU A 91 -0.04 2.33 -5.56
C GLU A 91 -1.38 2.61 -4.86
N GLU A 92 -1.41 3.40 -3.78
CA GLU A 92 -2.67 3.69 -3.10
C GLU A 92 -3.59 4.59 -3.94
N VAL A 93 -3.05 5.54 -4.71
CA VAL A 93 -3.85 6.32 -5.67
C VAL A 93 -4.53 5.41 -6.69
N PHE A 94 -3.82 4.41 -7.22
CA PHE A 94 -4.39 3.48 -8.18
C PHE A 94 -5.37 2.49 -7.54
N PHE A 95 -4.96 1.79 -6.48
CA PHE A 95 -5.76 0.70 -5.90
C PHE A 95 -6.89 1.22 -5.00
N ARG A 96 -6.63 2.21 -4.13
CA ARG A 96 -7.58 2.71 -3.10
C ARG A 96 -8.28 4.00 -3.51
N GLY A 97 -7.77 4.68 -4.53
CA GLY A 97 -8.49 5.73 -5.25
C GLY A 97 -9.25 5.14 -6.43
N TYR A 98 -8.57 4.99 -7.55
CA TYR A 98 -9.16 4.69 -8.85
C TYR A 98 -9.96 3.38 -8.91
N LEU A 99 -9.31 2.25 -8.60
CA LEU A 99 -9.93 0.94 -8.73
C LEU A 99 -11.02 0.74 -7.68
N TYR A 100 -10.79 1.23 -6.46
CA TYR A 100 -11.77 1.20 -5.38
C TYR A 100 -13.07 1.91 -5.77
N ASP A 101 -12.99 3.16 -6.27
CA ASP A 101 -14.17 3.90 -6.75
C ASP A 101 -14.88 3.13 -7.88
N ALA A 102 -14.14 2.49 -8.79
CA ALA A 102 -14.74 1.72 -9.89
C ALA A 102 -15.58 0.53 -9.40
N PHE A 103 -15.18 -0.11 -8.29
CA PHE A 103 -15.98 -1.16 -7.65
C PHE A 103 -17.20 -0.57 -6.92
N GLU A 104 -17.03 0.54 -6.19
CA GLU A 104 -18.16 1.19 -5.48
C GLU A 104 -19.25 1.66 -6.46
N GLU A 105 -18.87 2.25 -7.58
CA GLU A 105 -19.80 2.67 -8.64
C GLU A 105 -20.51 1.51 -9.32
N ALA A 106 -19.87 0.35 -9.41
CA ALA A 106 -20.49 -0.88 -9.86
C ALA A 106 -21.44 -1.50 -8.79
N GLY A 107 -21.61 -0.86 -7.64
CA GLY A 107 -22.41 -1.35 -6.51
C GLY A 107 -21.79 -2.54 -5.79
N ARG A 108 -20.46 -2.71 -5.87
CA ARG A 108 -19.74 -3.87 -5.32
C ARG A 108 -18.89 -3.46 -4.14
N GLU A 109 -18.78 -4.36 -3.16
CA GLU A 109 -17.85 -4.18 -2.03
C GLU A 109 -16.39 -4.26 -2.56
N PRO A 110 -15.59 -3.20 -2.39
CA PRO A 110 -14.30 -3.07 -3.06
C PRO A 110 -13.12 -3.70 -2.29
N VAL A 111 -13.22 -3.90 -0.97
CA VAL A 111 -12.06 -4.20 -0.10
C VAL A 111 -11.41 -5.53 -0.50
N LEU A 112 -12.22 -6.59 -0.59
CA LEU A 112 -11.71 -7.92 -0.95
C LEU A 112 -11.15 -7.99 -2.37
N PRO A 113 -11.89 -7.61 -3.44
CA PRO A 113 -11.39 -7.75 -4.81
C PRO A 113 -10.18 -6.87 -5.09
N VAL A 114 -10.12 -5.65 -4.55
CA VAL A 114 -8.94 -4.77 -4.69
C VAL A 114 -7.73 -5.38 -3.98
N ALA A 115 -7.89 -5.95 -2.79
CA ALA A 115 -6.80 -6.62 -2.08
C ALA A 115 -6.27 -7.86 -2.85
N LEU A 116 -7.16 -8.63 -3.47
CA LEU A 116 -6.76 -9.75 -4.34
C LEU A 116 -5.96 -9.26 -5.55
N LEU A 117 -6.45 -8.23 -6.25
CA LEU A 117 -5.76 -7.65 -7.41
C LEU A 117 -4.39 -7.08 -7.04
N PHE A 118 -4.27 -6.46 -5.86
CA PHE A 118 -3.01 -5.97 -5.33
C PHE A 118 -1.99 -7.10 -5.13
N ALA A 119 -2.40 -8.18 -4.46
CA ALA A 119 -1.54 -9.34 -4.20
C ALA A 119 -1.15 -10.08 -5.47
N ILE A 120 -2.09 -10.26 -6.41
CA ILE A 120 -1.83 -10.86 -7.71
C ILE A 120 -0.83 -10.02 -8.50
N GLY A 121 -0.98 -8.69 -8.54
CA GLY A 121 -0.02 -7.80 -9.20
C GLY A 121 1.39 -7.94 -8.63
N HIS A 122 1.51 -8.02 -7.30
CA HIS A 122 2.78 -8.23 -6.60
C HIS A 122 3.44 -9.57 -6.97
N PHE A 123 2.64 -10.62 -7.09
CA PHE A 123 3.09 -11.97 -7.48
C PHE A 123 3.49 -12.04 -8.96
N VAL A 124 2.71 -11.44 -9.87
CA VAL A 124 3.02 -11.41 -11.31
C VAL A 124 4.36 -10.71 -11.59
N ILE A 125 4.64 -9.61 -10.88
CA ILE A 125 5.89 -8.85 -11.05
C ILE A 125 7.08 -9.61 -10.43
N ALA A 126 6.88 -10.26 -9.29
CA ALA A 126 7.92 -11.00 -8.59
C ALA A 126 7.32 -12.30 -8.00
N PRO A 127 7.41 -13.43 -8.72
CA PRO A 127 6.77 -14.68 -8.30
C PRO A 127 7.41 -15.26 -7.05
N SER A 128 6.79 -15.04 -5.89
CA SER A 128 7.13 -15.73 -4.65
C SER A 128 5.90 -15.89 -3.73
N PRO A 129 5.82 -16.96 -2.92
CA PRO A 129 4.75 -17.12 -1.94
C PRO A 129 4.63 -15.96 -0.96
N PHE A 130 5.75 -15.39 -0.54
CA PHE A 130 5.79 -14.18 0.28
C PHE A 130 5.05 -13.00 -0.35
N ARG A 131 5.13 -12.82 -1.68
CA ARG A 131 4.46 -11.71 -2.38
C ARG A 131 2.94 -11.83 -2.40
N LEU A 132 2.39 -13.04 -2.24
CA LEU A 132 0.95 -13.24 -2.05
C LEU A 132 0.47 -12.79 -0.67
N LEU A 133 1.36 -12.76 0.34
CA LEU A 133 1.00 -12.29 1.69
C LEU A 133 0.67 -10.80 1.72
N THR A 134 1.03 -10.02 0.69
CA THR A 134 0.60 -8.62 0.57
C THR A 134 -0.92 -8.48 0.49
N PHE A 135 -1.65 -9.57 0.25
CA PHE A 135 -3.10 -9.66 0.40
C PHE A 135 -3.59 -9.17 1.78
N PHE A 136 -2.94 -9.60 2.86
CA PHE A 136 -3.37 -9.28 4.23
C PHE A 136 -3.23 -7.79 4.58
N PRO A 137 -2.07 -7.13 4.41
CA PRO A 137 -2.01 -5.68 4.56
C PRO A 137 -2.92 -4.99 3.55
N ALA A 138 -3.10 -5.52 2.34
CA ALA A 138 -3.98 -4.91 1.36
C ALA A 138 -5.46 -4.86 1.79
N LEU A 139 -5.94 -5.84 2.57
CA LEU A 139 -7.26 -5.80 3.21
C LEU A 139 -7.33 -4.67 4.24
N LEU A 140 -6.30 -4.52 5.08
CA LEU A 140 -6.25 -3.46 6.09
C LEU A 140 -6.22 -2.06 5.47
N LEU A 141 -5.48 -1.90 4.37
CA LEU A 141 -5.42 -0.66 3.61
C LEU A 141 -6.77 -0.34 2.94
N GLY A 142 -7.44 -1.34 2.36
CA GLY A 142 -8.78 -1.19 1.81
C GLY A 142 -9.82 -0.81 2.88
N TRP A 143 -9.79 -1.48 4.03
CA TRP A 143 -10.63 -1.12 5.17
C TRP A 143 -10.30 0.27 5.72
N GLY A 144 -9.02 0.62 5.79
CA GLY A 144 -8.54 1.96 6.14
C GLY A 144 -9.16 3.03 5.23
N ARG A 145 -9.08 2.84 3.91
CA ARG A 145 -9.73 3.69 2.90
C ARG A 145 -11.24 3.80 3.10
N LYS A 146 -11.91 2.68 3.42
CA LYS A 146 -13.35 2.66 3.70
C LYS A 146 -13.72 3.51 4.93
N ARG A 147 -12.87 3.46 5.95
CA ARG A 147 -13.13 4.11 7.24
C ARG A 147 -12.69 5.57 7.27
N SER A 148 -11.60 5.92 6.58
CA SER A 148 -11.09 7.28 6.51
C SER A 148 -11.68 8.10 5.36
N GLU A 149 -12.30 7.43 4.39
CA GLU A 149 -12.85 8.03 3.15
C GLU A 149 -11.80 8.71 2.27
N ASN A 150 -10.51 8.57 2.59
CA ASN A 150 -9.41 9.21 1.88
C ASN A 150 -8.24 8.26 1.64
N VAL A 151 -7.41 8.61 0.65
CA VAL A 151 -6.23 7.81 0.27
C VAL A 151 -5.02 8.07 1.16
N TYR A 152 -5.02 9.13 1.98
CA TYR A 152 -3.87 9.51 2.79
C TYR A 152 -3.60 8.51 3.92
N VAL A 153 -4.66 8.03 4.59
CA VAL A 153 -4.53 7.00 5.64
C VAL A 153 -3.88 5.72 5.10
N PRO A 154 -4.40 5.06 4.05
CA PRO A 154 -3.73 3.88 3.50
C PRO A 154 -2.34 4.19 2.96
N THR A 155 -2.10 5.38 2.37
CA THR A 155 -0.75 5.76 1.90
C THR A 155 0.25 5.81 3.05
N ALA A 156 -0.10 6.47 4.16
CA ALA A 156 0.77 6.58 5.32
C ALA A 156 1.01 5.22 6.01
N VAL A 157 -0.02 4.38 6.10
CA VAL A 157 0.09 3.03 6.67
C VAL A 157 0.96 2.13 5.78
N HIS A 158 0.72 2.13 4.46
CA HIS A 158 1.51 1.35 3.51
C HIS A 158 2.98 1.80 3.52
N PHE A 159 3.24 3.11 3.48
CA PHE A 159 4.58 3.65 3.64
C PHE A 159 5.26 3.14 4.91
N LEU A 160 4.56 3.21 6.05
CA LEU A 160 5.10 2.72 7.31
C LEU A 160 5.38 1.21 7.30
N TYR A 161 4.49 0.41 6.72
CA TYR A 161 4.65 -1.04 6.60
C TYR A 161 5.89 -1.40 5.76
N ASN A 162 6.17 -0.63 4.71
CA ASN A 162 7.39 -0.80 3.92
C ASN A 162 8.66 -0.47 4.70
N LEU A 163 8.57 0.36 5.74
CA LEU A 163 9.70 0.70 6.60
C LEU A 163 9.89 -0.26 7.78
N PHE A 164 8.87 -1.04 8.16
CA PHE A 164 8.95 -2.00 9.28
C PHE A 164 10.18 -2.91 9.25
N PRO A 165 10.58 -3.50 8.10
CA PRO A 165 11.80 -4.29 8.01
C PRO A 165 13.07 -3.56 8.48
N SER A 166 13.12 -2.23 8.32
CA SER A 166 14.23 -1.36 8.74
C SER A 166 14.08 -0.79 10.15
N VAL A 167 12.85 -0.60 10.65
CA VAL A 167 12.61 0.02 11.98
C VAL A 167 12.38 -0.97 13.11
N ILE A 168 11.78 -2.13 12.83
CA ILE A 168 11.46 -3.18 13.82
C ILE A 168 12.45 -4.36 13.68
N GLY A 169 13.15 -4.45 12.55
CA GLY A 169 14.08 -5.51 12.22
C GLY A 169 13.41 -6.63 11.41
N GLY A 170 14.22 -7.35 10.64
CA GLY A 170 13.74 -8.32 9.66
C GLY A 170 13.67 -7.72 8.27
N SER A 171 14.82 -7.34 7.70
CA SER A 171 14.94 -6.88 6.31
C SER A 171 15.10 -8.02 5.31
N PRO A 172 14.60 -7.94 4.06
CA PRO A 172 14.74 -9.01 3.08
C PRO A 172 16.20 -9.32 2.73
#